data_AF-A0A962QR06-F1
#
_entry.id   AF-A0A962QR06-F1
#
_cell.length_a   1.000
_cell.length_b   1.000
_cell.length_c   1.000
_cell.angle_alpha   90.00
_cell.angle_beta   90.00
_cell.angle_gamma   90.00
#
_symmetry.space_group_name_H-M   'P 1'
#
loop_
_entity.id
_entity.type
_entity.pdbx_description
1 polymer ?
#
loop_
_entity_poly.entity_id
_entity_poly.type
_entity_poly.pdbx_seq_one_letter_code
_entity_poly.pdbx_strand_id
1 'polypeptide(L)'
;MSQCCGVSNEAIVILVGEGVLSPSGHSQREWQFAGADLARALCAVRLERDLGLNPAGAALAVELMDEMQQLRQRVRLLERLVFD
;
A
#
# COMPACT_ATOMS: atom_id res chain seq x y z
N MET A 1 8.13 -1.78 -11.47
CA MET A 1 7.94 -1.20 -10.12
C MET A 1 9.25 -0.64 -9.54
N SER A 2 10.28 -1.45 -9.26
CA SER A 2 11.55 -0.95 -8.64
C SER A 2 12.19 0.25 -9.34
N GLN A 3 12.22 0.25 -10.68
CA GLN A 3 12.73 1.37 -11.49
C GLN A 3 11.87 2.65 -11.42
N CYS A 4 10.63 2.56 -10.96
CA CYS A 4 9.67 3.66 -10.95
C CYS A 4 9.55 4.35 -9.58
N CYS A 5 9.83 3.64 -8.48
CA CYS A 5 9.70 4.15 -7.11
C CYS A 5 11.01 4.17 -6.31
N GLY A 6 12.12 3.66 -6.86
CA GLY A 6 13.38 3.56 -6.12
C GLY A 6 13.37 2.55 -4.97
N VAL A 7 12.32 1.73 -4.87
CA VAL A 7 12.20 0.64 -3.90
C VAL A 7 13.02 -0.55 -4.39
N SER A 8 13.86 -1.12 -3.52
CA SER A 8 14.71 -2.26 -3.89
C SER A 8 13.87 -3.51 -4.20
N ASN A 9 14.40 -4.43 -5.00
CA ASN A 9 13.70 -5.67 -5.31
C ASN A 9 13.46 -6.54 -4.06
N GLU A 10 14.40 -6.53 -3.12
CA GLU A 10 14.27 -7.20 -1.82
C GLU A 10 13.09 -6.65 -1.02
N ALA A 11 12.98 -5.31 -0.94
CA ALA A 11 11.84 -4.67 -0.28
C ALA A 11 10.51 -5.02 -0.98
N ILE A 12 10.48 -5.09 -2.31
CA ILE A 12 9.27 -5.51 -3.04
C ILE A 12 8.86 -6.93 -2.65
N VAL A 13 9.81 -7.87 -2.56
CA VAL A 13 9.51 -9.26 -2.15
C VAL A 13 8.94 -9.30 -0.74
N ILE A 14 9.53 -8.55 0.19
CA ILE A 14 9.03 -8.44 1.57
C ILE A 14 7.62 -7.88 1.58
N LEU A 15 7.39 -6.75 0.90
CA LEU A 15 6.08 -6.09 0.85
C LEU A 15 5.00 -6.97 0.20
N VAL A 16 5.35 -7.84 -0.74
CA VAL A 16 4.43 -8.86 -1.26
C VAL A 16 4.16 -9.95 -0.21
N GLY A 17 5.19 -10.40 0.50
CA GLY A 17 5.05 -11.36 1.60
C GLY A 17 4.16 -10.85 2.74
N GLU A 18 4.25 -9.56 3.04
CA GLU A 18 3.42 -8.87 4.04
C GLU A 18 2.05 -8.41 3.49
N GLY A 19 1.72 -8.71 2.23
CA GLY A 19 0.42 -8.39 1.62
C GLY A 19 0.20 -6.92 1.27
N VAL A 20 1.21 -6.07 1.38
CA VAL A 20 1.15 -4.65 0.96
C VAL A 20 0.97 -4.53 -0.54
N LEU A 21 1.58 -5.43 -1.30
CA LEU A 21 1.52 -5.46 -2.76
C LEU A 21 0.93 -6.79 -3.22
N SER A 22 0.03 -6.75 -4.19
CA SER A 22 -0.64 -7.93 -4.72
C SER A 22 -0.38 -8.07 -6.23
N PRO A 23 0.81 -8.57 -6.63
CA PRO A 23 1.15 -8.71 -8.03
C PRO A 23 0.30 -9.78 -8.71
N SER A 24 0.09 -9.62 -10.02
CA SER A 24 -0.31 -10.72 -10.90
C SER A 24 0.92 -11.47 -11.42
N GLY A 25 0.73 -12.74 -11.81
CA GLY A 25 1.82 -13.62 -12.29
C GLY A 25 2.24 -14.67 -11.23
N HIS A 26 2.86 -15.76 -11.68
CA HIS A 26 3.11 -16.93 -10.83
C HIS A 26 4.51 -16.94 -10.21
N SER A 27 5.41 -16.07 -10.67
CA SER A 27 6.78 -15.97 -10.18
C SER A 27 7.22 -14.52 -10.06
N GLN A 28 8.25 -14.26 -9.24
CA GLN A 28 8.81 -12.91 -9.05
C GLN A 28 9.25 -12.24 -10.37
N ARG A 29 9.65 -13.02 -11.37
CA ARG A 29 10.04 -12.51 -12.70
C ARG A 29 8.84 -12.11 -13.56
N GLU A 30 7.67 -12.67 -13.28
CA GLU A 30 6.40 -12.39 -13.98
C GLU A 30 5.57 -11.32 -13.29
N TRP A 31 5.96 -10.93 -12.07
CA TRP A 31 5.19 -10.00 -11.25
C TRP A 31 4.91 -8.68 -11.96
N GLN A 32 3.63 -8.40 -12.11
CA GLN A 32 3.10 -7.14 -12.59
C GLN A 32 2.23 -6.53 -11.50
N PHE A 33 2.33 -5.22 -11.35
CA PHE A 33 1.69 -4.50 -10.26
C PHE A 33 0.81 -3.39 -10.82
N ALA A 34 -0.31 -3.14 -10.15
CA ALA A 34 -1.19 -2.05 -10.47
C ALA A 34 -0.58 -0.69 -10.08
N GLY A 35 -1.10 0.40 -10.64
CA GLY A 35 -0.64 1.75 -10.28
C GLY A 35 -0.81 2.08 -8.80
N ALA A 36 -1.86 1.54 -8.15
CA ALA A 36 -2.10 1.71 -6.72
C ALA A 36 -0.98 1.09 -5.87
N ASP A 37 -0.39 -0.03 -6.31
CA ASP A 37 0.69 -0.71 -5.60
C ASP A 37 1.95 0.17 -5.49
N LEU A 38 2.19 1.05 -6.47
CA LEU A 38 3.31 1.99 -6.43
C LEU A 38 3.20 2.94 -5.22
N ALA A 39 2.02 3.51 -5.01
CA ALA A 39 1.76 4.42 -3.90
C ALA A 39 1.86 3.69 -2.56
N ARG A 40 1.33 2.45 -2.48
CA ARG A 40 1.43 1.59 -1.29
C ARG A 40 2.87 1.28 -0.94
N ALA A 41 3.69 0.88 -1.92
CA ALA A 41 5.11 0.57 -1.71
C ALA A 41 5.88 1.79 -1.18
N LEU A 42 5.68 2.96 -1.79
CA LEU A 42 6.31 4.20 -1.34
C LEU A 42 5.86 4.59 0.06
N CYS A 43 4.58 4.36 0.39
CA CYS A 43 4.05 4.64 1.71
C CYS A 43 4.69 3.74 2.77
N ALA A 44 4.73 2.42 2.55
CA ALA A 44 5.35 1.47 3.46
C ALA A 44 6.83 1.81 3.71
N VAL A 45 7.62 2.06 2.66
CA VAL A 45 9.04 2.44 2.79
C VAL A 45 9.23 3.73 3.60
N ARG A 46 8.33 4.70 3.44
CA ARG A 46 8.38 5.94 4.24
C ARG A 46 8.00 5.70 5.69
N LEU A 47 7.03 4.83 5.96
CA LEU A 47 6.65 4.46 7.33
C LEU A 47 7.80 3.73 8.05
N GLU A 48 8.45 2.79 7.38
CA GLU A 48 9.65 2.12 7.92
C GLU A 48 10.74 3.14 8.26
N ARG A 49 11.04 4.05 7.33
CA ARG A 49 12.12 5.04 7.49
C ARG A 49 11.81 6.13 8.51
N ASP A 50 10.63 6.73 8.41
CA ASP A 50 10.28 7.95 9.13
C ASP A 50 9.72 7.63 10.53
N LEU A 51 9.13 6.44 10.74
CA LEU A 51 8.57 6.00 12.03
C LEU A 51 9.30 4.81 12.65
N GLY A 52 10.32 4.26 12.00
CA GLY A 52 11.09 3.13 12.51
C GLY A 52 10.28 1.83 12.60
N LEU A 53 9.22 1.69 11.80
CA LEU A 53 8.44 0.46 11.74
C LEU A 53 9.25 -0.65 11.07
N ASN A 54 9.00 -1.89 11.50
CA ASN A 54 9.39 -3.05 10.70
C ASN A 54 8.42 -3.22 9.50
N PRO A 55 8.76 -4.04 8.50
CA PRO A 55 7.92 -4.20 7.31
C PRO A 55 6.48 -4.64 7.61
N ALA A 56 6.28 -5.58 8.54
CA ALA A 56 4.95 -6.02 8.96
C ALA A 56 4.13 -4.88 9.62
N GLY A 57 4.77 -4.05 10.44
CA GLY A 57 4.14 -2.89 11.06
C GLY A 57 3.80 -1.81 10.04
N ALA A 58 4.67 -1.57 9.06
CA ALA A 58 4.39 -0.68 7.94
C ALA A 58 3.23 -1.21 7.08
N ALA A 59 3.15 -2.52 6.85
CA ALA A 59 2.07 -3.16 6.13
C ALA A 59 0.71 -2.94 6.81
N LEU A 60 0.63 -3.24 8.11
CA LEU A 60 -0.56 -3.00 8.92
C LEU A 60 -0.96 -1.52 8.91
N ALA A 61 0.00 -0.60 9.03
CA ALA A 61 -0.30 0.83 8.98
C ALA A 61 -0.86 1.26 7.62
N VAL A 62 -0.35 0.72 6.50
CA VAL A 62 -0.91 0.95 5.16
C VAL A 62 -2.35 0.48 5.08
N GLU A 63 -2.65 -0.75 5.55
CA GLU A 63 -4.00 -1.30 5.57
C GLU A 63 -4.98 -0.43 6.38
N LEU A 64 -4.59 -0.03 7.60
CA LEU A 64 -5.40 0.86 8.42
C LEU A 64 -5.64 2.22 7.77
N MET A 65 -4.67 2.76 7.04
CA MET A 65 -4.87 4.00 6.28
C MET A 65 -5.88 3.83 5.15
N ASP A 66 -5.89 2.69 4.45
CA ASP A 66 -6.90 2.39 3.44
C ASP A 66 -8.29 2.27 4.07
N GLU A 67 -8.41 1.56 5.19
CA GLU A 67 -9.67 1.45 5.93
C GLU A 67 -10.18 2.84 6.36
N MET A 68 -9.30 3.69 6.90
CA MET A 68 -9.65 5.06 7.25
C MET A 68 -10.10 5.87 6.01
N GLN A 69 -9.46 5.70 4.87
CA GLN A 69 -9.88 6.36 3.63
C GLN A 69 -11.26 5.90 3.18
N GLN A 70 -11.54 4.60 3.23
CA GLN A 70 -12.84 4.03 2.90
C GLN A 70 -13.94 4.53 3.85
N LEU A 71 -13.68 4.53 5.16
CA LEU A 71 -14.62 5.04 6.16
C LEU A 71 -14.92 6.53 5.94
N ARG A 72 -13.88 7.35 5.71
CA ARG A 72 -14.05 8.77 5.40
C ARG A 72 -14.82 9.00 4.11
N GLN A 73 -14.64 8.17 3.08
CA GLN A 73 -15.43 8.24 1.86
C GLN A 73 -16.90 7.92 2.12
N ARG A 74 -17.20 6.88 2.91
CA ARG A 74 -18.58 6.53 3.30
C ARG A 74 -19.27 7.65 4.06
N VAL A 75 -18.58 8.26 5.03
CA VAL A 75 -19.10 9.42 5.78
C VAL A 75 -19.43 10.57 4.83
N ARG A 76 -18.50 10.95 3.93
CA ARG A 76 -18.76 12.03 2.95
C ARG A 76 -19.95 11.75 2.04
N LEU A 77 -20.16 10.50 1.64
CA LEU A 77 -21.31 10.12 0.83
C LEU A 77 -22.61 10.24 1.62
N LEU A 78 -22.63 9.80 2.88
CA LEU A 78 -23.78 9.95 3.76
C LEU A 78 -24.10 11.42 4.06
N GLU A 79 -23.08 12.24 4.33
CA GLU A 79 -23.25 13.68 4.53
C GLU A 79 -23.89 14.34 3.30
N ARG A 80 -23.43 14.01 2.09
CA ARG A 80 -24.08 14.51 0.85
C ARG A 80 -25.55 14.11 0.79
N LEU A 81 -25.88 12.85 1.05
CA LEU A 81 -27.27 12.38 1.00
C LEU A 81 -28.20 12.98 2.07
N VAL A 82 -27.64 13.46 3.20
CA VAL A 82 -28.42 14.05 4.30
C VAL A 82 -28.56 15.56 4.14
N PHE A 83 -27.60 16.22 3.51
CA PHE A 83 -27.53 17.68 3.38
C PHE A 83 -27.83 18.22 1.97
N ASP A 84 -28.06 17.34 0.98
CA ASP A 84 -28.70 17.64 -0.31
C ASP A 84 -30.24 17.56 -0.19
#